data_AF-A0AAD7IEJ6-F1
#
_entry.id   AF-A0AAD7IEJ6-F1
#
_cell.length_a   1.000
_cell.length_b   1.000
_cell.length_c   1.000
_cell.angle_alpha   90.00
_cell.angle_beta   90.00
_cell.angle_gamma   90.00
#
_symmetry.space_group_name_H-M   'P 1'
#
loop_
_entity.id
_entity.type
_entity.pdbx_description
1 polymer ?
#
loop_
_entity_poly.entity_id
_entity_poly.type
_entity_poly.pdbx_seq_one_letter_code
_entity_poly.pdbx_strand_id
1 'polypeptide(L)'
;MLRPVTQAVDIEAKSVPVPKWDPRKIRLYSACTLIVKNMKISTLSEDEQSLRTALKSSDIVLDDIFKFSFNFKALPVLSASGLPIVSVDIPSGWDVEAGNEAGVGLNPGVLVNLTAPKESVRLFRGQHFLRAGPSRGNYIPLSLFRLDLPDA
;
A
#
# COMPACT_ATOMS: atom_id res chain seq x y z
N MET A 1 -13.07 19.38 -10.40
CA MET A 1 -11.94 20.03 -9.71
C MET A 1 -11.35 18.99 -8.75
N LEU A 2 -10.18 18.44 -9.04
CA LEU A 2 -9.53 17.46 -8.15
C LEU A 2 -9.03 18.20 -6.91
N ARG A 3 -9.44 17.76 -5.72
CA ARG A 3 -8.92 18.30 -4.45
C ARG A 3 -7.47 17.83 -4.31
N PRO A 4 -6.54 18.67 -3.79
CA PRO A 4 -5.20 18.21 -3.47
C PRO A 4 -5.26 17.01 -2.52
N VAL A 5 -4.31 16.07 -2.62
CA VAL A 5 -4.14 15.00 -1.62
C VAL A 5 -3.79 15.67 -0.29
N THR A 6 -4.76 15.80 0.61
CA THR A 6 -4.63 16.59 1.84
C THR A 6 -4.25 15.76 3.06
N GLN A 7 -4.33 14.43 3.00
CA GLN A 7 -4.11 13.55 4.15
C GLN A 7 -3.40 12.26 3.71
N ALA A 8 -2.31 11.93 4.40
CA ALA A 8 -1.68 10.62 4.30
C ALA A 8 -1.67 10.00 5.69
N VAL A 9 -2.07 8.73 5.77
CA VAL A 9 -2.15 8.00 7.02
C VAL A 9 -0.90 7.14 7.12
N ASP A 10 0.15 7.67 7.76
CA ASP A 10 1.30 6.88 8.18
C ASP A 10 1.02 6.35 9.60
N ILE A 11 0.45 5.14 9.67
CA ILE A 11 0.13 4.46 10.94
C ILE A 11 1.39 3.88 11.60
N GLU A 12 2.52 3.83 10.88
CA GLU A 12 3.61 2.92 11.23
C GLU A 12 4.86 3.62 11.80
N ALA A 13 4.91 4.94 11.71
CA ALA A 13 6.13 5.69 11.99
C ALA A 13 6.66 5.66 13.43
N LYS A 14 5.81 5.46 14.42
CA LYS A 14 6.15 5.78 15.82
C LYS A 14 6.09 4.59 16.77
N SER A 15 5.37 3.52 16.43
CA SER A 15 5.17 2.36 17.31
C SER A 15 6.26 1.29 17.24
N VAL A 16 7.18 1.34 16.28
CA VAL A 16 8.25 0.34 16.17
C VAL A 16 9.46 0.83 16.98
N PRO A 17 9.81 0.20 18.13
CA PRO A 17 11.13 0.43 18.70
C PRO A 17 12.14 0.09 17.60
N VAL A 18 13.23 0.85 17.54
CA VAL A 18 14.17 0.81 16.41
C VAL A 18 15.05 -0.48 16.29
N PRO A 19 14.98 -1.57 17.11
CA PRO A 19 16.06 -2.54 17.02
C PRO A 19 15.82 -3.54 15.87
N LYS A 20 16.80 -3.56 14.95
CA LYS A 20 17.12 -4.55 13.89
C LYS A 20 16.90 -4.14 12.43
N TRP A 21 16.69 -2.86 12.12
CA TRP A 21 16.71 -2.40 10.72
C TRP A 21 18.14 -2.07 10.29
N ASP A 22 18.49 -2.43 9.05
CA ASP A 22 19.72 -1.97 8.39
C ASP A 22 19.81 -0.43 8.53
N PRO A 23 20.94 0.14 9.01
CA PRO A 23 21.14 1.58 9.13
C PRO A 23 20.76 2.39 7.88
N ARG A 24 20.90 1.80 6.68
CA ARG A 24 20.49 2.40 5.41
C ARG A 24 18.97 2.57 5.31
N LYS A 25 18.18 1.61 5.80
CA LYS A 25 16.72 1.71 5.83
C LYS A 25 16.26 2.76 6.84
N ILE A 26 16.92 2.85 8.00
CA ILE A 26 16.65 3.91 8.99
C ILE A 26 16.86 5.29 8.38
N ARG A 27 17.96 5.49 7.66
CA ARG A 27 18.24 6.78 6.98
C ARG A 27 17.20 7.11 5.91
N LEU A 28 16.80 6.13 5.11
CA LEU A 28 15.77 6.31 4.08
C LEU A 28 14.42 6.69 4.71
N TYR A 29 14.01 5.96 5.75
CA TYR A 29 12.77 6.24 6.47
C TYR A 29 12.78 7.67 7.04
N SER A 30 13.83 8.06 7.74
CA SER A 30 14.00 9.43 8.26
C SER A 30 13.92 10.49 7.16
N ALA A 31 14.54 10.27 6.01
CA ALA A 31 14.46 11.19 4.88
C ALA A 31 13.03 11.32 4.32
N CYS A 32 12.30 10.20 4.19
CA CYS A 32 10.90 10.21 3.79
C CYS A 32 10.03 10.99 4.79
N THR A 33 10.22 10.80 6.10
CA THR A 33 9.46 11.57 7.10
C THR A 33 9.71 13.08 7.02
N LEU A 34 10.95 13.48 6.70
CA LEU A 34 11.29 14.89 6.50
C LEU A 34 10.60 15.46 5.25
N ILE A 35 10.56 14.70 4.15
CA ILE A 35 9.84 15.08 2.93
C ILE A 35 8.35 15.27 3.22
N VAL A 36 7.71 14.31 3.91
CA VAL A 36 6.29 14.39 4.29
C VAL A 36 6.01 15.64 5.12
N LYS A 37 6.86 15.93 6.12
CA LYS A 37 6.77 17.15 6.95
C LYS A 37 6.94 18.42 6.13
N ASN A 38 7.93 18.47 5.23
CA ASN A 38 8.22 19.64 4.39
C ASN A 38 7.11 19.89 3.36
N MET A 39 6.47 18.84 2.86
CA MET A 39 5.30 18.94 1.98
C MET A 39 4.01 19.26 2.74
N LYS A 40 4.07 19.47 4.06
CA LYS A 40 2.92 19.79 4.93
C LYS A 40 1.81 18.76 4.83
N ILE A 41 2.16 17.50 4.57
CA ILE A 41 1.22 16.38 4.58
C ILE A 41 0.91 16.08 6.05
N SER A 42 -0.37 16.16 6.43
CA SER A 42 -0.79 15.88 7.80
C SER A 42 -0.61 14.40 8.12
N THR A 43 -0.05 14.10 9.29
CA THR A 43 0.02 12.74 9.84
C THR A 43 -1.03 12.59 10.93
N LEU A 44 -1.61 11.39 11.04
CA LEU A 44 -2.59 11.09 12.09
C LEU A 44 -1.91 10.51 13.33
N SER A 45 -2.58 10.58 14.47
CA SER A 45 -2.23 9.78 15.65
C SER A 45 -2.64 8.32 15.46
N GLU A 46 -1.99 7.42 16.20
CA GLU A 46 -2.18 5.96 16.16
C GLU A 46 -3.47 5.51 16.89
N ASP A 47 -4.54 6.31 16.86
CA ASP A 47 -5.82 5.97 17.46
C ASP A 47 -6.91 5.81 16.41
N GLU A 48 -7.84 4.90 16.68
CA GLU A 48 -8.91 4.54 15.76
C GLU A 48 -9.85 5.73 15.46
N GLN A 49 -10.08 6.61 16.44
CA GLN A 49 -11.00 7.74 16.29
C GLN A 49 -10.47 8.77 15.28
N SER A 50 -9.17 9.03 15.30
CA SER A 50 -8.48 9.87 14.33
C SER A 50 -8.57 9.28 12.93
N LEU A 51 -8.36 7.96 12.79
CA LEU A 51 -8.52 7.26 11.51
C LEU A 51 -9.96 7.38 10.98
N ARG A 52 -10.97 7.12 11.82
CA ARG A 52 -12.40 7.25 11.43
C ARG A 52 -12.77 8.67 11.02
N THR A 53 -12.18 9.67 11.68
CA THR A 53 -12.42 11.08 11.35
C THR A 53 -11.82 11.43 9.99
N ALA A 54 -10.58 10.99 9.72
CA ALA A 54 -9.91 11.21 8.44
C ALA A 54 -10.64 10.52 7.27
N LEU A 55 -11.12 9.30 7.47
CA LEU A 55 -11.89 8.57 6.46
C LEU A 55 -13.16 9.32 6.05
N LYS A 56 -13.85 9.99 6.97
CA LYS A 56 -15.04 10.80 6.64
C LYS A 56 -14.73 12.00 5.75
N SER A 57 -13.50 12.50 5.78
CA SER A 57 -13.04 13.64 4.98
C SER A 57 -12.17 13.23 3.79
N SER A 58 -12.05 11.92 3.51
CA SER A 58 -11.21 11.39 2.44
C SER A 58 -12.04 10.90 1.26
N ASP A 59 -11.50 11.03 0.06
CA ASP A 59 -12.14 10.56 -1.16
C ASP A 59 -11.63 9.16 -1.60
N ILE A 60 -10.42 8.79 -1.18
CA ILE A 60 -9.73 7.55 -1.57
C ILE A 60 -8.76 7.11 -0.47
N VAL A 61 -8.51 5.80 -0.37
CA VAL A 61 -7.51 5.21 0.53
C VAL A 61 -6.37 4.64 -0.31
N LEU A 62 -5.14 5.04 0.02
CA LEU A 62 -3.93 4.40 -0.48
C LEU A 62 -3.42 3.40 0.57
N ASP A 63 -3.44 2.12 0.23
CA ASP A 63 -2.99 1.02 1.08
C ASP A 63 -1.53 0.66 0.76
N ASP A 64 -0.62 0.98 1.70
CA ASP A 64 0.79 0.57 1.67
C ASP A 64 1.22 -0.10 3.00
N ILE A 65 0.29 -0.76 3.70
CA ILE A 65 0.50 -1.30 5.06
C ILE A 65 1.33 -2.60 5.04
N PHE A 66 1.22 -3.42 3.99
CA PHE A 66 1.76 -4.78 3.99
C PHE A 66 3.31 -4.90 3.99
N LYS A 67 4.05 -3.79 3.92
CA LYS A 67 5.51 -3.86 3.82
C LYS A 67 6.19 -4.28 5.13
N PHE A 68 5.54 -4.09 6.26
CA PHE A 68 6.08 -4.45 7.58
C PHE A 68 4.95 -4.96 8.48
N SER A 69 5.16 -6.15 9.03
CA SER A 69 4.12 -7.05 9.53
C SER A 69 3.47 -6.61 10.85
N PHE A 70 2.87 -5.42 11.00
CA PHE A 70 2.58 -4.96 12.37
C PHE A 70 1.28 -4.25 12.70
N ASN A 71 0.36 -3.95 11.77
CA ASN A 71 -0.93 -3.39 12.21
C ASN A 71 -2.18 -3.76 11.41
N PHE A 72 -2.58 -5.04 11.49
CA PHE A 72 -3.85 -5.55 10.99
C PHE A 72 -5.10 -4.91 11.65
N LYS A 73 -4.94 -4.15 12.74
CA LYS A 73 -6.06 -3.52 13.48
C LYS A 73 -6.78 -2.43 12.69
N ALA A 74 -6.10 -1.79 11.75
CA ALA A 74 -6.71 -0.75 10.92
C ALA A 74 -7.59 -1.35 9.80
N LEU A 75 -7.34 -2.60 9.37
CA LEU A 75 -7.99 -3.19 8.19
C LEU A 75 -9.52 -3.26 8.31
N PRO A 76 -10.12 -3.67 9.44
CA PRO A 76 -11.58 -3.68 9.56
C PRO A 76 -12.19 -2.28 9.40
N VAL A 77 -11.52 -1.24 9.90
CA VAL A 77 -11.98 0.15 9.82
C VAL A 77 -11.87 0.67 8.39
N LEU A 78 -10.76 0.37 7.71
CA LEU A 78 -10.53 0.71 6.31
C LEU A 78 -11.52 -0.01 5.39
N SER A 79 -11.73 -1.31 5.59
CA SER A 79 -12.68 -2.11 4.82
C SER A 79 -14.13 -1.65 5.01
N ALA A 80 -14.50 -1.21 6.22
CA ALA A 80 -15.84 -0.72 6.52
C ALA A 80 -16.07 0.73 6.06
N SER A 81 -15.05 1.44 5.57
CA SER A 81 -15.16 2.84 5.17
C SER A 81 -16.03 3.07 3.94
N GLY A 82 -16.14 2.06 3.06
CA GLY A 82 -16.82 2.17 1.77
C GLY A 82 -16.08 3.03 0.74
N LEU A 83 -14.90 3.56 1.07
CA LEU A 83 -14.10 4.34 0.14
C LEU A 83 -13.39 3.43 -0.89
N PRO A 84 -13.13 3.94 -2.10
CA PRO A 84 -12.24 3.26 -3.04
C PRO A 84 -10.85 3.07 -2.42
N ILE A 85 -10.31 1.85 -2.51
CA ILE A 85 -8.97 1.51 -2.02
C ILE A 85 -8.06 1.21 -3.21
N VAL A 86 -6.86 1.78 -3.19
CA VAL A 86 -5.75 1.48 -4.10
C VAL A 86 -4.66 0.82 -3.28
N SER A 87 -4.35 -0.45 -3.56
CA SER A 87 -3.29 -1.15 -2.85
C SER A 87 -1.97 -1.11 -3.63
N VAL A 88 -0.89 -0.93 -2.90
CA VAL A 88 0.48 -0.95 -3.43
C VAL A 88 1.06 -2.34 -3.22
N ASP A 89 1.46 -2.95 -4.32
CA ASP A 89 2.12 -4.25 -4.43
C ASP A 89 1.28 -5.48 -4.05
N ILE A 90 0.77 -5.57 -2.83
CA ILE A 90 -0.12 -6.63 -2.38
C ILE A 90 -1.17 -5.99 -1.48
N PRO A 91 -2.48 -6.29 -1.66
CA PRO A 91 -3.49 -5.75 -0.76
C PRO A 91 -3.24 -6.22 0.68
N SER A 92 -3.32 -5.29 1.63
CA SER A 92 -3.01 -5.61 3.02
C SER A 92 -3.97 -6.65 3.59
N GLY A 93 -3.39 -7.66 4.26
CA GLY A 93 -4.12 -8.81 4.78
C GLY A 93 -4.27 -9.98 3.80
N TRP A 94 -3.74 -9.87 2.58
CA TRP A 94 -3.63 -11.00 1.65
C TRP A 94 -2.37 -11.81 1.94
N ASP A 95 -2.47 -13.11 1.75
CA ASP A 95 -1.31 -13.97 1.60
C ASP A 95 -0.64 -13.72 0.24
N VAL A 96 0.70 -13.84 0.17
CA VAL A 96 1.48 -13.56 -1.04
C VAL A 96 1.19 -14.57 -2.16
N GLU A 97 0.79 -15.79 -1.80
CA GLU A 97 0.52 -16.88 -2.72
C GLU A 97 -0.99 -17.20 -2.78
N ALA A 98 -1.61 -17.42 -1.62
CA ALA A 98 -3.00 -17.83 -1.51
C ALA A 98 -4.01 -16.67 -1.65
N GLY A 99 -3.55 -15.41 -1.62
CA GLY A 99 -4.43 -14.25 -1.69
C GLY A 99 -5.32 -14.10 -0.45
N ASN A 100 -6.57 -13.68 -0.60
CA ASN A 100 -7.49 -13.37 0.52
C ASN A 100 -8.36 -14.56 0.96
N GLU A 101 -7.80 -15.77 1.06
CA GLU A 101 -8.57 -16.96 1.48
C GLU A 101 -9.21 -16.80 2.87
N ALA A 102 -8.51 -16.14 3.78
CA ALA A 102 -9.02 -15.88 5.13
C ALA A 102 -10.15 -14.83 5.16
N GLY A 103 -10.37 -14.08 4.07
CA GLY A 103 -11.39 -13.03 3.99
C GLY A 103 -11.16 -11.84 4.93
N VAL A 104 -9.96 -11.70 5.50
CA VAL A 104 -9.60 -10.63 6.47
C VAL A 104 -8.89 -9.45 5.81
N GLY A 105 -8.41 -9.63 4.57
CA GLY A 105 -7.70 -8.62 3.83
C GLY A 105 -8.60 -7.58 3.16
N LEU A 106 -8.01 -6.45 2.79
CA LEU A 106 -8.70 -5.39 2.06
C LEU A 106 -9.12 -5.88 0.67
N ASN A 107 -10.20 -5.32 0.14
CA ASN A 107 -10.67 -5.60 -1.22
C ASN A 107 -10.53 -4.34 -2.10
N PRO A 108 -9.33 -4.05 -2.62
CA PRO A 108 -9.11 -2.82 -3.38
C PRO A 108 -9.72 -2.90 -4.78
N GLY A 109 -10.14 -1.75 -5.29
CA GLY A 109 -10.58 -1.63 -6.68
C GLY A 109 -9.40 -1.54 -7.66
N VAL A 110 -8.24 -1.10 -7.16
CA VAL A 110 -7.01 -0.93 -7.96
C VAL A 110 -5.81 -1.54 -7.24
N LEU A 111 -4.97 -2.27 -7.96
CA LEU A 111 -3.70 -2.80 -7.49
C LEU A 111 -2.55 -2.25 -8.33
N VAL A 112 -1.50 -1.73 -7.68
CA VAL A 112 -0.30 -1.21 -8.34
C VAL A 112 0.94 -2.02 -7.93
N ASN A 113 1.41 -2.92 -8.80
CA ASN A 113 2.64 -3.67 -8.55
C ASN A 113 3.90 -2.87 -8.87
N LEU A 114 4.89 -2.92 -7.98
CA LEU A 114 6.07 -2.05 -8.07
C LEU A 114 7.24 -2.61 -8.90
N THR A 115 7.26 -3.93 -9.11
CA THR A 115 8.34 -4.63 -9.84
C THR A 115 7.79 -5.75 -10.72
N ALA A 116 7.14 -6.73 -10.08
CA ALA A 116 6.59 -7.92 -10.70
C ALA A 116 5.32 -8.34 -9.94
N PRO A 117 4.27 -8.82 -10.63
CA PRO A 117 3.09 -9.38 -9.99
C PRO A 117 3.45 -10.61 -9.15
N LYS A 118 2.77 -10.76 -8.01
CA LYS A 118 2.90 -11.92 -7.11
C LYS A 118 1.86 -12.96 -7.49
N GLU A 119 2.01 -14.19 -6.99
CA GLU A 119 1.06 -15.26 -7.30
C GLU A 119 -0.37 -14.92 -6.84
N SER A 120 -0.53 -14.26 -5.69
CA SER A 120 -1.84 -13.79 -5.21
C SER A 120 -2.57 -12.85 -6.18
N VAL A 121 -1.85 -12.18 -7.08
CA VAL A 121 -2.45 -11.29 -8.10
C VAL A 121 -3.30 -12.07 -9.09
N ARG A 122 -3.07 -13.37 -9.29
CA ARG A 122 -3.93 -14.22 -10.14
C ARG A 122 -5.38 -14.25 -9.66
N LEU A 123 -5.58 -14.08 -8.35
CA LEU A 123 -6.90 -14.09 -7.72
C LEU A 123 -7.55 -12.70 -7.69
N PHE A 124 -6.79 -11.64 -8.04
CA PHE A 124 -7.28 -10.28 -8.07
C PHE A 124 -8.19 -10.04 -9.27
N ARG A 125 -9.30 -9.34 -9.04
CA ARG A 125 -10.35 -9.08 -10.05
C ARG A 125 -10.57 -7.61 -10.36
N GLY A 126 -9.83 -6.70 -9.71
CA GLY A 126 -9.93 -5.27 -9.94
C GLY A 126 -9.01 -4.78 -11.06
N GLN A 127 -8.86 -3.45 -11.16
CA GLN A 127 -7.97 -2.84 -12.14
C GLN A 127 -6.51 -2.99 -11.69
N HIS A 128 -5.65 -3.45 -12.58
CA HIS A 128 -4.26 -3.77 -12.25
C HIS A 128 -3.28 -2.92 -13.07
N PHE A 129 -2.30 -2.34 -12.40
CA PHE A 129 -1.21 -1.59 -13.01
C PHE A 129 0.14 -2.18 -12.60
N LEU A 130 1.06 -2.27 -13.56
CA LEU A 130 2.43 -2.68 -13.31
C LEU A 130 3.37 -1.50 -13.56
N ARG A 131 4.15 -1.12 -12.56
CA ARG A 131 5.25 -0.18 -12.74
C ARG A 131 6.44 -0.93 -13.34
N ALA A 132 6.88 -0.50 -14.52
CA ALA A 132 8.17 -0.93 -15.06
C ALA A 132 9.29 -0.50 -14.10
N GLY A 133 10.03 -1.47 -13.55
CA GLY A 133 11.15 -1.18 -12.66
C GLY A 133 12.28 -0.43 -13.37
N PRO A 134 13.24 0.15 -12.63
CA PRO A 134 14.43 0.73 -13.23
C PRO A 134 15.26 -0.38 -13.86
N SER A 135 15.09 -0.62 -15.17
CA SER A 135 15.92 -1.53 -15.95
C SER A 135 17.35 -0.99 -16.02
N ARG A 136 18.16 -1.26 -15.00
CA ARG A 136 19.61 -1.36 -15.18
C ARG A 136 19.90 -2.70 -15.86
N GLY A 137 19.65 -2.75 -17.16
CA GLY A 137 20.24 -3.76 -18.06
C GLY A 137 19.75 -5.20 -17.96
N ASN A 138 18.75 -5.55 -17.15
CA ASN A 138 18.14 -6.88 -17.17
C ASN A 138 16.62 -6.76 -17.21
N TYR A 139 16.08 -7.01 -18.39
CA TYR A 139 14.65 -7.18 -18.63
C TYR A 139 14.17 -8.38 -17.81
N ILE A 140 13.09 -8.25 -17.04
CA ILE A 140 12.32 -9.42 -16.65
C ILE A 140 11.34 -9.63 -17.81
N PRO A 141 11.48 -10.72 -18.60
CA PRO A 141 10.55 -11.00 -19.67
C PRO A 141 9.13 -11.01 -19.11
N LEU A 142 8.20 -10.26 -19.72
CA LEU A 142 6.78 -10.31 -19.33
C LEU A 142 6.20 -11.73 -19.45
N SER A 143 6.78 -12.54 -20.34
CA SER A 143 6.51 -13.98 -20.49
C SER A 143 6.83 -14.81 -19.24
N LEU A 144 7.69 -14.31 -18.34
CA LEU A 144 8.06 -15.00 -17.09
C LEU A 144 6.90 -15.00 -16.07
N PHE A 145 5.96 -14.05 -16.19
CA PHE A 145 4.83 -13.92 -15.26
C PHE A 145 3.50 -14.47 -15.80
N ARG A 146 3.46 -14.99 -17.04
CA ARG A 146 2.22 -15.40 -17.71
C ARG A 146 1.09 -14.39 -17.50
N LEU A 147 1.40 -13.10 -17.62
CA LEU A 147 0.36 -12.07 -17.69
C LEU A 147 -0.13 -12.05 -19.14
N ASP A 148 -1.35 -12.53 -19.36
CA ASP A 148 -2.08 -12.26 -20.60
C ASP A 148 -2.46 -10.78 -20.57
N LEU A 149 -1.55 -9.94 -21.07
CA LEU A 149 -1.87 -8.54 -21.34
C LEU A 149 -2.74 -8.48 -22.59
N PRO A 150 -3.83 -7.70 -22.61
CA PRO A 150 -4.59 -7.49 -23.84
C PRO A 150 -3.68 -6.87 -24.90
N ASP A 151 -3.82 -7.33 -26.13
CA ASP A 151 -3.09 -6.79 -27.28
C ASP A 151 -3.33 -5.28 -27.36
N ALA A 152 -2.22 -4.53 -27.47
CA ALA A 152 -2.18 -3.07 -27.48
C ALA A 152 -2.82 -2.46 -28.73
#